data_AF-A0A8X7XZW3-F1
#
_entry.id   AF-A0A8X7XZW3-F1
#
_cell.length_a   1.000
_cell.length_b   1.000
_cell.length_c   1.000
_cell.angle_alpha   90.00
_cell.angle_beta   90.00
_cell.angle_gamma   90.00
#
_symmetry.space_group_name_H-M   'P 1'
#
loop_
_entity.id
_entity.type
_entity.pdbx_description
1 polymer ?
#
loop_
_entity_poly.entity_id
_entity_poly.type
_entity_poly.pdbx_seq_one_letter_code
_entity_poly.pdbx_strand_id
1 'polypeptide(L)'
;MEKAEVVLIPIPAVGHIVAVVEIAKLLLGLAVEIKMEYWKDFYGDTEIIVSSDDVLKPIKSVMEEDSEVRKKVKEMSRISEKTLVDGGSSFSSLGRLIEDMMGNMS
;
A
#
# COMPACT_ATOMS: atom_id res chain seq x y z
N MET A 1 15.76 16.12 2.57
CA MET A 1 14.57 15.24 2.70
C MET A 1 15.05 13.83 2.41
N GLU A 2 15.21 13.02 3.45
CA GLU A 2 15.64 11.62 3.27
C GLU A 2 14.54 10.86 2.52
N LYS A 3 14.91 10.16 1.44
CA LYS A 3 14.00 9.37 0.63
C LYS A 3 13.53 8.18 1.47
N ALA A 4 12.32 8.25 2.01
CA ALA A 4 11.68 7.09 2.64
C ALA A 4 11.31 6.09 1.54
N GLU A 5 11.98 4.94 1.52
CA GLU A 5 11.69 3.83 0.61
C GLU A 5 10.82 2.82 1.35
N VAL A 6 9.59 2.62 0.86
CA VAL A 6 8.60 1.77 1.52
C VAL A 6 8.77 0.34 1.03
N VAL A 7 9.46 -0.48 1.81
CA VAL A 7 9.41 -1.94 1.67
C VAL A 7 8.21 -2.42 2.49
N LEU A 8 7.16 -2.87 1.79
CA LEU A 8 5.98 -3.37 2.46
C LEU A 8 6.21 -4.82 2.89
N ILE A 9 6.48 -5.03 4.17
CA ILE A 9 6.52 -6.37 4.78
C ILE A 9 5.10 -6.66 5.28
N PRO A 10 4.37 -7.62 4.67
CA PRO A 10 3.00 -7.89 5.06
C PRO A 10 2.97 -8.51 6.47
N ILE A 11 2.39 -7.78 7.42
CA ILE A 11 2.06 -8.32 8.76
C ILE A 11 0.68 -8.98 8.63
N PRO A 12 0.49 -10.23 9.11
CA PRO A 12 -0.81 -10.89 9.05
C PRO A 12 -1.80 -10.18 9.98
N ALA A 13 -2.58 -9.24 9.44
CA ALA A 13 -3.68 -8.59 10.12
C ALA A 13 -4.96 -8.81 9.31
N VAL A 14 -5.88 -9.61 9.84
CA VAL A 14 -7.14 -9.95 9.15
C VAL A 14 -8.04 -8.69 9.09
N GLY A 15 -8.49 -8.29 7.90
CA GLY A 15 -9.41 -7.14 7.71
C GLY A 15 -9.10 -6.27 6.49
N HIS A 16 -9.60 -5.02 6.48
CA HIS A 16 -9.45 -4.03 5.38
C HIS A 16 -7.99 -3.80 4.93
N ILE A 17 -7.02 -4.04 5.82
CA ILE A 17 -5.60 -3.82 5.53
C ILE A 17 -5.08 -4.80 4.46
N VAL A 18 -5.50 -6.08 4.48
CA VAL A 18 -5.11 -7.06 3.45
C VAL A 18 -5.62 -6.60 2.09
N ALA A 19 -6.88 -6.17 2.00
CA ALA A 19 -7.48 -5.71 0.76
C ALA A 19 -6.77 -4.46 0.20
N VAL A 20 -6.39 -3.49 1.05
CA VAL A 20 -5.64 -2.30 0.61
C VAL A 20 -4.27 -2.68 0.06
N VAL A 21 -3.56 -3.59 0.73
CA VAL A 21 -2.25 -4.09 0.28
C VAL A 21 -2.37 -4.87 -1.01
N GLU A 22 -3.39 -5.71 -1.12
CA GLU A 22 -3.67 -6.53 -2.30
C GLU A 22 -4.11 -5.67 -3.49
N ILE A 23 -4.91 -4.62 -3.28
CA ILE A 23 -5.23 -3.60 -4.29
C ILE A 23 -3.97 -2.86 -4.73
N ALA A 24 -3.12 -2.45 -3.79
CA ALA A 24 -1.86 -1.76 -4.11
C ALA A 24 -0.93 -2.65 -4.96
N LYS A 25 -0.89 -3.95 -4.67
CA LYS A 25 -0.11 -4.95 -5.40
C LYS A 25 -0.71 -5.27 -6.78
N LEU A 26 -1.97 -5.69 -6.83
CA LEU A 26 -2.62 -6.26 -8.01
C LEU A 26 -3.12 -5.19 -9.00
N LEU A 27 -3.75 -4.12 -8.50
CA LEU A 27 -4.37 -3.11 -9.36
C LEU A 27 -3.43 -1.96 -9.70
N LEU A 28 -2.60 -1.55 -8.74
CA LEU A 28 -1.77 -0.34 -8.90
C LEU A 28 -0.29 -0.66 -9.16
N GLY A 29 0.15 -1.90 -8.93
CA GLY A 29 1.54 -2.33 -9.11
C GLY A 29 2.52 -1.52 -8.26
N LEU A 30 2.11 -1.16 -7.04
CA LEU A 30 2.87 -0.35 -6.09
C LEU A 30 3.70 -1.19 -5.11
N ALA A 31 3.60 -2.51 -5.17
CA ALA A 31 4.29 -3.41 -4.25
C ALA A 31 4.90 -4.60 -4.98
N VAL A 32 6.03 -5.10 -4.46
CA VAL A 32 6.64 -6.37 -4.86
C VAL A 32 6.33 -7.41 -3.78
N GLU A 33 6.03 -8.63 -4.21
CA GLU A 33 5.82 -9.74 -3.28
C GLU A 33 7.14 -10.24 -2.72
N ILE A 34 7.24 -10.24 -1.39
CA ILE A 34 8.16 -11.12 -0.66
C ILE A 34 7.34 -12.37 -0.33
N LYS A 35 7.92 -13.57 -0.52
CA LYS A 35 7.22 -14.85 -0.31
C LYS A 35 6.40 -14.86 0.98
N MET A 36 5.07 -14.94 0.88
CA MET A 36 4.09 -14.86 1.99
C MET A 36 3.31 -16.19 2.14
N GLU A 37 3.99 -17.29 2.43
CA GLU A 37 3.31 -18.58 2.68
C GLU A 37 2.72 -18.70 4.09
N TYR A 38 2.86 -17.67 4.94
CA TYR A 38 2.55 -17.65 6.38
C TYR A 38 1.13 -18.08 6.79
N TRP A 39 0.17 -18.19 5.86
CA TRP A 39 -1.21 -18.59 6.18
C TRP A 39 -1.40 -20.10 6.32
N LYS A 40 -0.43 -20.93 5.92
CA LYS A 40 -0.55 -22.39 6.06
C LYS A 40 -0.49 -22.87 7.52
N ASP A 41 -0.04 -22.03 8.45
CA ASP A 41 0.25 -22.44 9.83
C ASP A 41 -0.89 -22.27 10.82
N PHE A 42 -2.06 -21.75 10.42
CA PHE A 42 -3.23 -21.73 11.30
C PHE A 42 -3.76 -23.15 11.61
N TYR A 43 -3.33 -24.19 10.87
CA TYR A 43 -3.77 -25.59 11.03
C TYR A 43 -2.66 -26.67 11.02
N GLY A 44 -1.37 -26.30 11.05
CA GLY A 44 -0.27 -27.23 11.39
C GLY A 44 0.78 -27.55 10.31
N ASP A 45 1.98 -27.90 10.82
CA ASP A 45 3.11 -28.65 10.24
C ASP A 45 3.78 -28.18 8.92
N THR A 46 3.80 -26.88 8.62
CA THR A 46 4.70 -26.36 7.57
C THR A 46 5.70 -25.36 8.13
N GLU A 47 6.95 -25.78 8.31
CA GLU A 47 8.03 -24.82 8.60
C GLU A 47 8.30 -23.99 7.33
N ILE A 48 7.73 -22.78 7.28
CA ILE A 48 7.94 -21.88 6.14
C ILE A 48 9.33 -21.27 6.27
N ILE A 49 10.27 -21.85 5.54
CA ILE A 49 11.63 -21.33 5.42
C ILE A 49 11.65 -20.30 4.30
N VAL A 50 11.84 -19.04 4.68
CA VAL A 50 12.13 -17.93 3.75
C VAL A 50 13.64 -17.85 3.61
N SER A 51 14.16 -18.07 2.39
CA SER A 51 15.59 -17.96 2.12
C SER A 51 16.02 -16.49 2.05
N SER A 52 17.32 -16.23 2.23
CA SER A 52 17.85 -14.88 2.04
C SER A 52 17.58 -14.34 0.63
N ASP A 53 17.57 -15.22 -0.38
CA ASP A 53 17.27 -14.85 -1.76
C ASP A 53 15.81 -14.39 -1.95
N ASP A 54 14.87 -15.02 -1.24
CA ASP A 54 13.45 -14.66 -1.28
C ASP A 54 13.18 -13.25 -0.75
N VAL A 55 14.12 -12.70 0.04
CA VAL A 55 14.03 -11.34 0.62
C VAL A 55 14.93 -10.36 -0.14
N LEU A 56 16.17 -10.74 -0.43
CA LEU A 56 17.16 -9.85 -1.03
C LEU A 56 16.81 -9.48 -2.48
N LYS A 57 16.24 -10.41 -3.26
CA LYS A 57 15.89 -10.14 -4.66
C LYS A 57 14.75 -9.11 -4.77
N PRO A 58 13.61 -9.26 -4.05
CA PRO A 58 12.59 -8.22 -4.01
C PRO A 58 13.10 -6.86 -3.54
N ILE A 59 13.89 -6.83 -2.45
CA ILE A 59 14.45 -5.57 -1.92
C ILE A 59 15.35 -4.89 -2.96
N LYS A 60 16.25 -5.63 -3.60
CA LYS A 60 17.11 -5.05 -4.65
C LYS A 60 16.29 -4.47 -5.80
N SER A 61 15.24 -5.17 -6.24
CA SER A 61 14.40 -4.71 -7.36
C SER A 61 13.65 -3.40 -7.09
N VAL A 62 13.36 -3.07 -5.82
CA VAL A 62 12.74 -1.79 -5.46
C VAL A 62 13.75 -0.67 -5.20
N MET A 63 14.99 -1.03 -4.85
CA MET A 63 16.09 -0.08 -4.63
C MET A 63 16.74 0.39 -5.95
N GLU A 64 16.52 -0.32 -7.06
CA GLU A 64 16.93 0.10 -8.39
C GLU A 64 16.37 1.50 -8.73
N GLU A 65 17.22 2.37 -9.29
CA GLU A 65 16.87 3.77 -9.52
C GLU A 65 15.71 3.92 -10.52
N ASP A 66 15.67 3.03 -11.52
CA ASP A 66 14.67 2.95 -12.56
C ASP A 66 13.50 2.03 -12.23
N SER A 67 13.40 1.53 -10.99
CA SER A 67 12.29 0.67 -10.53
C SER A 67 10.93 1.31 -10.83
N GLU A 68 10.15 0.63 -11.67
CA GLU A 68 8.80 1.08 -12.05
C GLU A 68 7.86 1.19 -10.85
N VAL A 69 8.01 0.30 -9.87
CA VAL A 69 7.27 0.34 -8.61
C VAL A 69 7.57 1.65 -7.87
N ARG A 70 8.86 2.02 -7.78
CA ARG A 70 9.29 3.25 -7.12
C ARG A 70 8.81 4.51 -7.84
N LYS A 71 8.78 4.50 -9.17
CA LYS A 71 8.20 5.59 -9.98
C LYS A 71 6.71 5.75 -9.72
N LYS A 72 5.94 4.65 -9.74
CA LYS A 72 4.50 4.67 -9.48
C LYS A 72 4.15 5.11 -8.06
N VAL A 73 4.92 4.67 -7.06
CA VAL A 73 4.74 5.10 -5.66
C VAL A 73 4.93 6.61 -5.51
N LYS A 74 5.95 7.19 -6.16
CA LYS A 74 6.16 8.64 -6.14
C LYS A 74 5.04 9.40 -6.82
N GLU A 75 4.56 8.93 -7.97
CA GLU A 75 3.43 9.59 -8.64
C GLU A 75 2.16 9.48 -7.80
N MET A 76 1.88 8.32 -7.22
CA MET A 76 0.72 8.15 -6.34
C MET A 76 0.82 9.05 -5.09
N SER A 77 2.02 9.23 -4.53
CA SER A 77 2.25 10.18 -3.43
C SER A 77 1.90 11.61 -3.84
N ARG A 78 2.32 12.04 -5.03
CA ARG A 78 2.03 13.37 -5.56
C ARG A 78 0.53 13.56 -5.85
N ILE A 79 -0.14 12.52 -6.35
CA ILE A 79 -1.59 12.52 -6.56
C ILE A 79 -2.31 12.66 -5.22
N SER A 80 -1.94 11.83 -4.22
CA SER A 80 -2.54 11.86 -2.88
C SER A 80 -2.39 13.23 -2.23
N GLU A 81 -1.24 13.87 -2.35
CA GLU A 81 -1.03 15.23 -1.84
C GLU A 81 -1.94 16.23 -2.56
N LYS A 82 -2.02 16.15 -3.89
CA LYS A 82 -2.85 17.03 -4.71
C LYS A 82 -4.36 16.88 -4.44
N THR A 83 -4.86 15.70 -4.08
CA THR A 83 -6.30 15.51 -3.82
C THR A 83 -6.76 16.06 -2.47
N LEU A 84 -5.83 16.30 -1.54
CA LEU A 84 -6.11 16.73 -0.16
C LEU A 84 -6.06 18.25 0.05
N VAL A 85 -5.47 19.02 -0.87
CA VAL A 85 -5.40 20.49 -0.78
C VAL A 85 -6.72 21.14 -1.21
N ASP A 86 -6.90 22.43 -0.90
CA ASP A 86 -8.05 23.24 -1.32
C ASP A 86 -8.27 23.16 -2.84
N GLY A 87 -9.51 22.85 -3.25
CA GLY A 87 -9.86 22.58 -4.64
C GLY A 87 -9.53 21.16 -5.12
N GLY A 88 -8.92 20.33 -4.28
CA GLY A 88 -8.72 18.90 -4.49
C GLY A 88 -10.02 18.10 -4.38
N SER A 89 -10.04 16.91 -4.98
CA SER A 89 -11.24 16.06 -5.02
C SER A 89 -11.62 15.52 -3.64
N SER A 90 -10.67 15.03 -2.86
CA SER A 90 -10.94 14.50 -1.50
C SER A 90 -11.37 15.62 -0.56
N PHE A 91 -10.71 16.78 -0.62
CA PHE A 91 -11.10 17.98 0.12
C PHE A 91 -12.55 18.38 -0.17
N SER A 92 -12.90 18.48 -1.46
CA SER A 92 -14.25 18.86 -1.89
C SER A 92 -15.31 17.84 -1.50
N SER A 93 -15.02 16.55 -1.65
CA SER A 93 -15.94 15.47 -1.26
C SER A 93 -16.22 15.46 0.24
N LEU A 94 -15.20 15.69 1.08
CA LEU A 94 -15.39 15.79 2.52
C LEU A 94 -16.20 17.03 2.90
N GLY A 95 -15.97 18.17 2.24
CA GLY A 95 -16.79 19.38 2.43
C GLY A 95 -18.26 19.11 2.14
N ARG A 96 -18.58 18.51 0.98
CA ARG A 96 -19.95 18.11 0.61
C ARG A 96 -20.56 17.15 1.61
N LEU A 97 -19.80 16.16 2.08
CA LEU A 97 -20.28 15.22 3.08
C LEU A 97 -20.69 15.93 4.38
N ILE A 98 -19.89 16.90 4.83
CA ILE A 98 -20.21 17.69 6.03
C ILE A 98 -21.46 18.54 5.80
N GLU A 99 -21.58 19.19 4.65
CA GLU A 99 -22.76 19.96 4.26
C GLU A 99 -24.03 19.10 4.25
N ASP A 100 -23.97 17.91 3.65
CA ASP A 100 -25.09 16.96 3.62
C ASP A 100 -25.48 16.52 5.04
N MET A 101 -24.50 16.21 5.90
CA MET A 101 -24.76 15.86 7.29
C MET A 101 -25.42 17.01 8.06
N MET A 102 -24.96 18.25 7.85
CA MET A 102 -25.52 19.43 8.51
C MET A 102 -26.92 19.77 7.99
N GLY A 103 -27.16 19.62 6.69
CA GLY A 103 -28.47 19.85 6.06
C GLY A 103 -29.53 18.83 6.43
N ASN A 104 -29.13 17.61 6.82
CA ASN A 104 -30.03 16.54 7.23
C ASN A 104 -30.39 16.56 8.74
N MET A 105 -29.90 17.54 9.51
CA MET A 105 -30.20 17.69 10.95
C MET A 105 -31.47 18.52 11.25
N SER A 106 -32.31 18.81 10.25
CA SER A 106 -33.61 19.49 10.40
C SER A 106 -34.78 18.51 10.56
#